data_AF-A0A0D1XCQ2-F1
#
_entry.id   AF-A0A0D1XCQ2-F1
#
_cell.length_a   1.000
_cell.length_b   1.000
_cell.length_c   1.000
_cell.angle_alpha   90.00
_cell.angle_beta   90.00
_cell.angle_gamma   90.00
#
_symmetry.space_group_name_H-M   'P 1'
#
loop_
_entity.id
_entity.type
_entity.pdbx_description
1 polymer ?
#
loop_
_entity_poly.entity_id
_entity_poly.type
_entity_poly.pdbx_seq_one_letter_code
_entity_poly.pdbx_strand_id
1 'polypeptide(L)'
;MFYVVLTFHLLGVAAKLAVLFLIPRLKDVEQTRRFLVTYRKLDITADIILWGTGLAFFFVTSFQYLMQMWLLVSMLLYMFVFYMLKRFLMRGLREVADSRKVHAEKELKTLRFQNLCVGIFSIFLMGCIAFMMMNKPF
;
A
#
# COMPACT_ATOMS: atom_id res chain seq x y z
N MET A 1 -5.55 21.35 12.27
CA MET A 1 -4.91 21.16 10.95
C MET A 1 -4.14 19.84 10.87
N PHE A 2 -3.20 19.56 11.77
CA PHE A 2 -2.42 18.30 11.77
C PHE A 2 -3.29 17.02 11.71
N TYR A 3 -4.28 16.89 12.60
CA TYR A 3 -5.17 15.73 12.61
C TYR A 3 -5.97 15.55 11.31
N VAL A 4 -6.34 16.65 10.65
CA VAL A 4 -7.06 16.60 9.36
C VAL A 4 -6.14 16.03 8.28
N VAL A 5 -4.90 16.53 8.19
CA VAL A 5 -3.89 16.00 7.26
C VAL A 5 -3.60 14.52 7.54
N LEU A 6 -3.52 14.15 8.83
CA LEU A 6 -3.31 12.77 9.26
C LEU A 6 -4.47 11.86 8.87
N THR A 7 -5.72 12.27 9.05
CA THR A 7 -6.87 11.48 8.63
C THR A 7 -6.86 11.22 7.12
N PHE A 8 -6.61 12.25 6.30
CA PHE A 8 -6.49 12.06 4.84
C PHE A 8 -5.31 11.16 4.45
N HIS A 9 -4.19 11.28 5.15
CA HIS A 9 -3.03 10.41 4.93
C HIS A 9 -3.38 8.95 5.25
N LEU A 10 -4.02 8.69 6.40
CA LEU A 10 -4.49 7.36 6.83
C LEU A 10 -5.55 6.77 5.89
N LEU A 11 -6.42 7.59 5.31
CA LEU A 11 -7.36 7.13 4.28
C LEU A 11 -6.62 6.73 3.00
N GLY A 12 -5.61 7.48 2.58
CA GLY A 12 -4.75 7.12 1.44
C GLY A 12 -4.00 5.79 1.69
N VAL A 13 -3.51 5.60 2.91
CA VAL A 13 -2.90 4.35 3.39
C VAL A 13 -3.87 3.18 3.24
N ALA A 14 -5.05 3.31 3.85
CA ALA A 14 -6.06 2.27 3.88
C ALA A 14 -6.55 1.91 2.48
N ALA A 15 -6.74 2.91 1.61
CA ALA A 15 -7.13 2.71 0.22
C ALA A 15 -6.12 1.87 -0.58
N LYS A 16 -4.81 2.11 -0.39
CA LYS A 16 -3.77 1.29 -1.02
C LYS A 16 -3.74 -0.14 -0.46
N LEU A 17 -3.91 -0.30 0.84
CA LEU A 17 -3.89 -1.64 1.46
C LEU A 17 -5.16 -2.44 1.15
N ALA A 18 -6.28 -1.79 0.88
CA ALA A 18 -7.54 -2.44 0.51
C ALA A 18 -7.39 -3.38 -0.70
N VAL A 19 -6.42 -3.10 -1.59
CA VAL A 19 -6.09 -3.96 -2.74
C VAL A 19 -5.81 -5.41 -2.33
N LEU A 20 -5.18 -5.60 -1.16
CA LEU A 20 -4.79 -6.91 -0.65
C LEU A 20 -6.00 -7.81 -0.40
N PHE A 21 -7.15 -7.23 -0.07
CA PHE A 21 -8.41 -7.95 0.15
C PHE A 21 -9.20 -8.19 -1.15
N LEU A 22 -8.92 -7.42 -2.20
CA LEU A 22 -9.62 -7.50 -3.48
C LEU A 22 -9.00 -8.55 -4.40
N ILE A 23 -7.67 -8.75 -4.35
CA ILE A 23 -6.95 -9.72 -5.18
C ILE A 23 -7.43 -11.17 -5.01
N PRO A 24 -7.72 -11.69 -3.80
CA PRO A 24 -8.25 -13.05 -3.63
C PRO A 24 -9.56 -13.29 -4.37
N ARG A 25 -10.33 -12.22 -4.69
CA ARG A 25 -11.63 -12.30 -5.37
C ARG A 25 -11.53 -12.33 -6.90
N LEU A 26 -10.33 -12.20 -7.47
CA LEU A 26 -10.10 -12.28 -8.91
C LEU A 26 -10.11 -13.75 -9.35
N LYS A 27 -11.05 -14.13 -10.21
CA LYS A 27 -11.24 -15.49 -10.72
C LYS A 27 -10.72 -15.66 -12.15
N ASP A 28 -10.84 -14.62 -12.97
CA ASP A 28 -10.53 -14.67 -14.40
C ASP A 28 -9.52 -13.61 -14.83
N VAL A 29 -8.86 -13.84 -15.98
CA VAL A 29 -7.92 -12.89 -16.59
C VAL A 29 -8.63 -11.59 -17.00
N GLU A 30 -9.83 -11.68 -17.56
CA GLU A 30 -10.66 -10.52 -17.93
C GLU A 30 -10.99 -9.66 -16.70
N GLN A 31 -11.35 -10.29 -15.57
CA GLN A 31 -11.61 -9.61 -14.31
C GLN A 31 -10.34 -8.94 -13.77
N THR A 32 -9.20 -9.63 -13.87
CA THR A 32 -7.89 -9.11 -13.45
C THR A 32 -7.47 -7.90 -14.30
N ARG A 33 -7.72 -7.94 -15.61
CA ARG A 33 -7.43 -6.83 -16.53
C ARG A 33 -8.26 -5.59 -16.22
N ARG A 34 -9.58 -5.76 -16.03
CA ARG A 34 -10.50 -4.66 -15.63
C ARG A 34 -10.14 -4.09 -14.27
N PHE A 35 -9.80 -4.97 -13.33
CA PHE A 35 -9.33 -4.58 -12.01
C PHE A 35 -8.04 -3.77 -12.10
N LEU A 36 -7.06 -4.21 -12.88
CA LEU A 36 -5.78 -3.52 -13.04
C LEU A 36 -5.96 -2.10 -13.62
N VAL A 37 -6.82 -1.92 -14.62
CA VAL A 37 -7.12 -0.59 -15.20
C VAL A 37 -7.73 0.33 -14.15
N THR A 38 -8.69 -0.18 -13.36
CA THR A 38 -9.39 0.59 -12.32
C THR A 38 -8.47 0.90 -11.15
N TYR A 39 -7.76 -0.11 -10.66
CA TYR A 39 -6.83 0.01 -9.55
C TYR A 39 -5.67 0.96 -9.88
N ARG A 40 -5.18 0.97 -11.12
CA ARG A 40 -4.12 1.93 -11.52
C ARG A 40 -4.56 3.38 -11.34
N LYS A 41 -5.83 3.72 -11.58
CA LYS A 41 -6.34 5.09 -11.35
C LYS A 41 -6.41 5.40 -9.85
N LEU A 42 -6.87 4.45 -9.05
CA LEU A 42 -6.90 4.55 -7.59
C LEU A 42 -5.48 4.69 -7.01
N ASP A 43 -4.53 3.91 -7.50
CA ASP A 43 -3.12 3.91 -7.08
C ASP A 43 -2.46 5.28 -7.34
N ILE A 44 -2.68 5.87 -8.51
CA ILE A 44 -2.19 7.21 -8.84
C ILE A 44 -2.83 8.27 -7.94
N THR A 45 -4.14 8.19 -7.73
CA THR A 45 -4.86 9.14 -6.89
C THR A 45 -4.38 9.05 -5.44
N ALA A 46 -4.21 7.83 -4.93
CA ALA A 46 -3.65 7.59 -3.60
C ALA A 46 -2.20 8.08 -3.50
N ASP A 47 -1.35 7.82 -4.50
CA ASP A 47 0.02 8.36 -4.54
C ASP A 47 0.01 9.90 -4.44
N ILE A 48 -0.84 10.59 -5.21
CA ILE A 48 -0.97 12.06 -5.15
C ILE A 48 -1.41 12.53 -3.76
N ILE A 49 -2.44 11.89 -3.18
CA ILE A 49 -2.93 12.24 -1.83
C ILE A 49 -1.83 12.02 -0.79
N LEU A 50 -1.11 10.90 -0.86
CA LEU A 50 -0.06 10.54 0.10
C LEU A 50 1.15 11.49 0.00
N TRP A 51 1.57 11.85 -1.21
CA TRP A 51 2.61 12.85 -1.41
C TRP A 51 2.15 14.24 -0.97
N GLY A 52 0.91 14.63 -1.30
CA GLY A 52 0.35 15.92 -0.92
C GLY A 52 0.19 16.08 0.60
N THR A 53 -0.33 15.06 1.27
CA THR A 53 -0.44 15.03 2.73
C THR A 53 0.92 14.88 3.40
N GLY A 54 1.84 14.10 2.82
CA GLY A 54 3.24 14.00 3.23
C GLY A 54 3.94 15.36 3.24
N LEU A 55 3.78 16.13 2.17
CA LEU A 55 4.31 17.49 2.04
C LEU A 55 3.60 18.45 2.98
N ALA A 56 2.27 18.35 3.12
CA ALA A 56 1.52 19.18 4.07
C ALA A 56 2.01 19.00 5.51
N PHE A 57 2.39 17.79 5.94
CA PHE A 57 2.96 17.58 7.27
C PHE A 57 4.19 18.44 7.55
N PHE A 58 5.04 18.73 6.56
CA PHE A 58 6.17 19.65 6.75
C PHE A 58 5.73 21.09 7.08
N PHE A 59 4.55 21.51 6.62
CA PHE A 59 4.02 22.85 6.88
C PHE A 59 3.18 22.94 8.15
N VAL A 60 2.58 21.83 8.60
CA VAL A 60 1.69 21.82 9.77
C VAL A 60 2.35 21.28 11.05
N THR A 61 3.53 20.66 10.93
CA THR A 61 4.30 20.10 12.05
C THR A 61 5.66 20.80 12.18
N SER A 62 6.21 20.87 13.40
CA SER A 62 7.56 21.40 13.59
C SER A 62 8.61 20.45 13.00
N PHE A 63 9.63 21.01 12.35
CA PHE A 63 10.72 20.24 11.74
C PHE A 63 11.41 19.28 12.72
N GLN A 64 11.47 19.65 14.01
CA GLN A 64 12.01 18.81 15.09
C GLN A 64 11.17 17.55 15.33
N TYR A 65 9.83 17.64 15.27
CA TYR A 65 8.96 16.47 15.36
C TYR A 65 9.08 15.56 14.14
N LEU A 66 9.29 16.14 12.95
CA LEU A 66 9.44 15.38 11.72
C LEU A 66 10.76 14.59 11.66
N MET A 67 11.82 15.14 12.24
CA MET A 67 13.16 14.53 12.29
C MET A 67 13.34 13.51 13.43
N GLN A 68 12.29 13.19 14.18
CA GLN A 68 12.37 12.14 15.17
C GLN A 68 12.70 10.80 14.49
N MET A 69 13.78 10.16 14.93
CA MET A 69 14.28 8.90 14.37
C MET A 69 13.18 7.83 14.21
N TRP A 70 12.26 7.74 15.16
CA TRP A 70 11.16 6.76 15.10
C TRP A 70 10.13 7.09 14.02
N LEU A 71 9.86 8.36 13.75
CA LEU A 71 8.95 8.81 12.69
C LEU A 71 9.57 8.56 11.30
N LEU A 72 10.86 8.84 11.16
CA LEU A 72 11.65 8.52 9.96
C LEU A 72 11.69 7.01 9.68
N VAL A 73 11.97 6.19 10.70
CA VAL A 73 11.93 4.73 10.58
C VAL A 73 10.53 4.27 10.18
N SER A 74 9.48 4.83 10.78
CA SER A 74 8.08 4.49 10.44
C SER A 74 7.76 4.86 8.99
N MET A 75 8.18 6.04 8.50
CA MET A 75 8.04 6.45 7.10
C MET A 75 8.81 5.53 6.14
N LEU A 76 10.02 5.09 6.51
CA LEU A 76 10.81 4.16 5.69
C LEU A 76 10.18 2.77 5.60
N LEU A 77 9.71 2.23 6.73
CA LEU A 77 8.99 0.95 6.75
C LEU A 77 7.72 1.04 5.89
N TYR A 78 7.03 2.18 5.98
CA TYR A 78 5.83 2.45 5.21
C TYR A 78 6.08 2.54 3.70
N MET A 79 7.12 3.29 3.30
CA MET A 79 7.62 3.33 1.92
C MET A 79 8.00 1.93 1.41
N PHE A 80 8.59 1.11 2.27
CA PHE A 80 8.95 -0.27 1.94
C PHE A 80 7.72 -1.14 1.67
N VAL A 81 6.68 -1.08 2.52
CA VAL A 81 5.41 -1.79 2.28
C VAL A 81 4.82 -1.41 0.92
N PHE A 82 4.77 -0.11 0.63
CA PHE A 82 4.25 0.40 -0.63
C PHE A 82 5.07 0.01 -1.83
N TYR A 83 6.38 -0.01 -1.68
CA TYR A 83 7.28 -0.54 -2.68
C TYR A 83 7.02 -2.02 -2.97
N MET A 84 6.83 -2.84 -1.92
CA MET A 84 6.52 -4.27 -2.06
C MET A 84 5.18 -4.48 -2.77
N LEU A 85 4.13 -3.73 -2.42
CA LEU A 85 2.85 -3.73 -3.13
C LEU A 85 3.02 -3.36 -4.60
N LYS A 86 3.75 -2.29 -4.91
CA LYS A 86 3.95 -1.85 -6.28
C LYS A 86 4.80 -2.84 -7.09
N ARG A 87 5.82 -3.45 -6.48
CA ARG A 87 6.76 -4.32 -7.20
C ARG A 87 6.24 -5.75 -7.38
N PHE A 88 5.67 -6.35 -6.33
CA PHE A 88 5.21 -7.74 -6.39
C PHE A 88 3.77 -7.84 -6.88
N LEU A 89 2.88 -7.02 -6.30
CA LEU A 89 1.45 -7.10 -6.58
C LEU A 89 1.10 -6.59 -7.99
N MET A 90 1.58 -5.41 -8.37
CA MET A 90 1.28 -4.86 -9.70
C MET A 90 1.98 -5.63 -10.81
N ARG A 91 3.17 -6.17 -10.55
CA ARG A 91 3.86 -7.03 -11.52
C ARG A 91 3.11 -8.34 -11.72
N GLY A 92 2.70 -9.01 -10.64
CA GLY A 92 1.89 -10.22 -10.73
C GLY A 92 0.55 -9.97 -11.42
N LEU A 93 -0.12 -8.85 -11.14
CA LEU A 93 -1.37 -8.48 -11.83
C LEU A 93 -1.16 -8.25 -13.33
N ARG A 94 -0.03 -7.65 -13.74
CA ARG A 94 0.32 -7.49 -15.16
C ARG A 94 0.61 -8.82 -15.84
N GLU A 95 1.39 -9.69 -15.18
CA GLU A 95 1.71 -11.01 -15.71
C GLU A 95 0.43 -11.83 -15.97
N VAL A 96 -0.54 -11.80 -15.03
CA VAL A 96 -1.85 -12.45 -15.22
C VAL A 96 -2.68 -11.77 -16.32
N ALA A 97 -2.68 -10.44 -16.39
CA ALA A 97 -3.48 -9.69 -17.37
C ALA A 97 -2.95 -9.79 -18.81
N ASP A 98 -1.64 -9.99 -18.99
CA ASP A 98 -0.98 -10.14 -20.30
C ASP A 98 -0.94 -11.61 -20.78
N SER A 99 -1.38 -12.55 -19.94
CA SER A 99 -1.46 -13.97 -20.29
C SER A 99 -2.49 -14.21 -21.38
N ARG A 100 -2.10 -14.93 -22.45
CA ARG A 100 -3.01 -15.34 -23.54
C ARG A 100 -3.98 -16.46 -23.14
N LYS A 101 -3.87 -17.00 -21.92
CA LYS A 101 -4.71 -18.11 -21.44
C LYS A 101 -5.98 -17.55 -20.81
N VAL A 102 -7.14 -18.05 -21.23
CA VAL A 102 -8.45 -17.62 -20.70
C VAL A 102 -8.59 -17.93 -19.20
N HIS A 103 -8.04 -19.06 -18.75
CA HIS A 103 -7.99 -19.47 -17.34
C HIS A 103 -6.53 -19.66 -16.90
N ALA A 104 -5.89 -18.57 -16.50
CA ALA A 104 -4.52 -18.56 -15.99
C ALA A 104 -4.46 -19.00 -14.51
N GLU A 105 -5.02 -20.17 -14.17
CA GLU A 105 -5.16 -20.63 -12.78
C GLU A 105 -3.83 -20.70 -12.01
N LYS A 106 -2.76 -21.17 -12.66
CA LYS A 106 -1.42 -21.24 -12.04
C LYS A 106 -0.90 -19.84 -11.69
N GLU A 107 -1.09 -18.87 -12.59
CA GLU A 107 -0.63 -17.49 -12.38
C GLU A 107 -1.48 -16.78 -11.32
N LEU A 108 -2.79 -17.00 -11.31
CA LEU A 108 -3.70 -16.52 -10.26
C LEU A 108 -3.36 -17.12 -8.89
N LYS A 109 -2.99 -18.41 -8.82
CA LYS A 109 -2.56 -19.04 -7.56
C LYS A 109 -1.25 -18.43 -7.05
N THR A 110 -0.29 -18.19 -7.94
CA THR A 110 0.96 -17.49 -7.60
C THR A 110 0.70 -16.06 -7.13
N LEU A 111 -0.17 -15.32 -7.82
CA LEU A 111 -0.57 -13.96 -7.43
C LEU A 111 -1.20 -13.94 -6.04
N ARG A 112 -2.11 -14.88 -5.74
CA ARG A 112 -2.74 -14.99 -4.41
C ARG A 112 -1.72 -15.33 -3.32
N PHE A 113 -0.76 -16.20 -3.60
CA PHE A 113 0.30 -16.53 -2.66
C PHE A 113 1.23 -15.34 -2.39
N GLN A 114 1.63 -14.62 -3.44
CA GLN A 114 2.41 -13.38 -3.31
C GLN A 114 1.62 -12.33 -2.52
N ASN A 115 0.33 -12.17 -2.79
CA ASN A 115 -0.55 -11.27 -2.05
C ASN A 115 -0.67 -11.62 -0.57
N LEU A 116 -0.76 -12.91 -0.25
CA LEU A 116 -0.75 -13.38 1.14
C LEU A 116 0.57 -13.01 1.84
N CYS A 117 1.70 -13.27 1.19
CA CYS A 117 3.03 -12.96 1.73
C CYS A 117 3.20 -11.46 1.98
N VAL A 118 2.86 -10.63 0.99
CA VAL A 118 2.89 -9.17 1.11
C VAL A 118 1.91 -8.69 2.19
N GLY A 119 0.73 -9.30 2.28
CA GLY A 119 -0.28 -8.98 3.29
C GLY A 119 0.18 -9.24 4.72
N ILE A 120 0.66 -10.46 5.01
CA ILE A 120 1.21 -10.82 6.32
C ILE A 120 2.37 -9.89 6.69
N PHE A 121 3.27 -9.65 5.75
CA PHE A 121 4.41 -8.76 5.96
C PHE A 121 3.99 -7.31 6.22
N SER A 122 2.96 -6.83 5.51
CA SER A 122 2.40 -5.49 5.74
C SER A 122 1.76 -5.36 7.12
N ILE A 123 1.02 -6.38 7.57
CA ILE A 123 0.43 -6.43 8.93
C ILE A 123 1.54 -6.42 9.98
N PHE A 124 2.57 -7.26 9.80
CA PHE A 124 3.73 -7.30 10.70
C PHE A 124 4.39 -5.93 10.83
N LEU A 125 4.67 -5.27 9.70
CA LEU A 125 5.29 -3.94 9.70
C LEU A 125 4.40 -2.86 10.31
N MET A 126 3.09 -2.89 10.06
CA MET A 126 2.16 -1.99 10.75
C MET A 126 2.13 -2.25 12.26
N GLY A 127 2.22 -3.51 12.68
CA GLY A 127 2.38 -3.87 14.09
C GLY A 127 3.65 -3.30 14.71
N CYS A 128 4.79 -3.37 14.00
CA CYS A 128 6.03 -2.74 14.44
C CYS A 128 5.88 -1.21 14.58
N ILE A 129 5.26 -0.55 13.61
CA ILE A 129 5.01 0.91 13.66
C ILE A 129 4.11 1.24 14.87
N ALA A 130 3.00 0.53 15.05
CA ALA A 130 2.08 0.74 16.16
C ALA A 130 2.78 0.53 17.52
N PHE A 131 3.59 -0.52 17.64
CA PHE A 131 4.37 -0.79 18.85
C PHE A 131 5.39 0.31 19.14
N MET A 132 6.08 0.83 18.11
CA MET A 132 7.01 1.95 18.26
C MET A 132 6.29 3.22 18.72
N MET A 133 5.11 3.51 18.16
CA MET A 133 4.29 4.66 18.58
C MET A 133 3.82 4.55 20.03
N MET A 134 3.43 3.36 20.49
CA MET A 134 2.95 3.16 21.87
C MET A 134 4.07 3.27 22.91
N ASN A 135 5.26 2.73 22.62
CA ASN A 135 6.36 2.67 23.58
C ASN A 135 7.31 3.87 23.53
N LYS A 136 7.25 4.69 22.47
CA LYS A 136 7.94 5.98 22.40
C LYS A 136 6.96 7.06 21.95
N PRO A 137 6.11 7.56 22.87
CA PRO A 137 5.11 8.55 22.49
C PRO A 137 5.71 9.93 22.18
N PHE A 138 7.01 10.18 22.45
CA PHE A 138 7.69 11.45 22.21
C PHE A 138 9.17 11.26 21.88
#